data_AF-A0A9P5W7Y9-F1
#
_entry.id   AF-A0A9P5W7Y9-F1
#
_cell.length_a   1.000
_cell.length_b   1.000
_cell.length_c   1.000
_cell.angle_alpha   90.00
_cell.angle_beta   90.00
_cell.angle_gamma   90.00
#
_symmetry.space_group_name_H-M   'P 1'
#
loop_
_entity.id
_entity.type
_entity.pdbx_description
1 polymer ?
#
loop_
_entity_poly.entity_id
_entity_poly.type
_entity_poly.pdbx_seq_one_letter_code
_entity_poly.pdbx_strand_id
1 'polypeptide(L)'
;MNYHQRHTSNASRAPNPANNRQVPKDQRGGPHSNTIFCYGCDKHKQRQEFSETQLKKASNRNPKKTHQIMCKTCIPPQTTSIKCHSCSKTLPSSEFSKTQRKRQDKAVCLECRRVLALNDSDEDLSLEEDSDYDDDYDIL
;
A
#
# COMPACT_ATOMS: atom_id res chain seq x y z
N MET A 1 40.98 20.81 13.90
CA MET A 1 40.20 20.95 12.65
C MET A 1 39.33 19.70 12.52
N ASN A 2 38.20 19.69 13.21
CA ASN A 2 36.83 19.93 12.73
C ASN A 2 36.18 18.75 11.98
N TYR A 3 35.41 18.02 12.80
CA TYR A 3 34.40 17.01 12.56
C TYR A 3 33.47 17.32 11.36
N HIS A 4 33.24 16.33 10.51
CA HIS A 4 32.11 16.33 9.58
C HIS A 4 30.85 15.84 10.30
N GLN A 5 29.94 16.78 10.57
CA GLN A 5 28.57 16.53 11.02
C GLN A 5 27.76 15.90 9.88
N ARG A 6 27.31 14.66 10.05
CA ARG A 6 26.21 14.09 9.27
C ARG A 6 24.91 14.42 9.98
N HIS A 7 24.16 15.35 9.40
CA HIS A 7 22.82 15.71 9.85
C HIS A 7 21.86 14.52 9.62
N THR A 8 21.45 13.87 10.69
CA THR A 8 20.28 12.98 10.69
C THR A 8 19.03 13.85 10.71
N SER A 9 18.38 14.00 9.57
CA SER A 9 17.05 14.60 9.51
C SER A 9 16.04 13.65 10.14
N ASN A 10 15.83 13.81 11.46
CA ASN A 10 14.68 13.30 12.18
C ASN A 10 13.42 13.93 11.56
N ALA A 11 12.86 13.27 10.55
CA ALA A 11 11.53 13.59 10.07
C ALA A 11 10.53 13.21 11.18
N SER A 12 10.20 14.19 12.01
CA SER A 12 9.07 14.17 12.94
C SER A 12 7.85 13.65 12.19
N ARG A 13 7.49 12.38 12.43
CA ARG A 13 6.23 11.82 11.94
C ARG A 13 5.12 12.65 12.55
N ALA A 14 4.29 13.27 11.71
CA ALA A 14 3.06 13.91 12.17
C ALA A 14 2.30 12.93 13.08
N PRO A 15 1.83 13.37 14.27
CA PRO A 15 1.05 12.51 15.13
C PRO A 15 -0.18 12.02 14.36
N ASN A 16 -0.31 10.70 14.26
CA ASN A 16 -1.46 10.06 13.63
C ASN A 16 -2.74 10.52 14.36
N PRO A 17 -3.66 11.22 13.70
CA PRO A 17 -4.88 11.73 14.34
C PRO A 17 -5.82 10.61 14.84
N ALA A 18 -5.57 9.35 14.47
CA ALA A 18 -6.36 8.20 14.91
C ALA A 18 -6.12 7.78 16.37
N ASN A 19 -5.05 8.27 17.02
CA ASN A 19 -4.60 7.72 18.31
C ASN A 19 -5.02 8.51 19.55
N ASN A 20 -5.65 9.69 19.42
CA ASN A 20 -5.94 10.54 20.58
C ASN A 20 -7.43 10.83 20.83
N ARG A 21 -8.34 10.15 20.13
CA ARG A 21 -9.75 10.22 20.48
C ARG A 21 -10.03 9.23 21.59
N GLN A 22 -9.82 9.68 22.83
CA GLN A 22 -10.23 8.94 24.02
C GLN A 22 -11.72 8.64 23.91
N VAL A 23 -12.03 7.35 23.79
CA VAL A 23 -13.41 6.86 23.73
C VAL A 23 -14.04 7.06 25.12
N PRO A 24 -15.21 7.70 25.25
CA PRO A 24 -15.92 7.78 26.52
C PRO A 24 -16.11 6.37 27.11
N LYS A 25 -15.79 6.20 28.40
CA LYS A 25 -15.66 4.90 29.09
C LYS A 25 -16.99 4.14 29.30
N ASP A 26 -18.12 4.71 28.87
CA ASP A 26 -19.47 4.21 29.20
C ASP A 26 -20.09 3.24 28.17
N GLN A 27 -19.37 2.84 27.11
CA GLN A 27 -19.96 2.03 26.04
C GLN A 27 -19.33 0.65 25.86
N ARG A 28 -19.02 -0.03 26.98
CA ARG A 28 -18.87 -1.49 26.97
C ARG A 28 -20.26 -2.11 26.83
N GLY A 29 -20.76 -2.14 25.59
CA GLY A 29 -22.02 -2.79 25.24
C GLY A 29 -22.09 -4.19 25.84
N GLY A 30 -23.09 -4.41 26.68
CA GLY A 30 -23.49 -5.75 27.09
C GLY A 30 -23.85 -6.60 25.86
N PRO A 31 -23.92 -7.94 26.00
CA PRO A 31 -23.95 -8.89 24.89
C PRO A 31 -25.17 -8.83 23.93
N HIS A 32 -26.05 -7.82 24.01
CA HIS A 32 -27.31 -7.76 23.28
C HIS A 32 -27.68 -6.40 22.65
N SER A 33 -26.80 -5.39 22.61
CA SER A 33 -27.11 -4.20 21.79
C SER A 33 -26.84 -4.50 20.31
N ASN A 34 -27.90 -4.58 19.49
CA ASN A 34 -27.79 -4.85 18.05
C ASN A 34 -27.17 -3.69 17.24
N THR A 35 -26.73 -2.65 17.96
CA THR A 35 -26.12 -1.43 17.43
C THR A 35 -24.62 -1.41 17.70
N ILE A 36 -23.88 -0.85 16.76
CA ILE A 36 -22.42 -0.82 16.71
C ILE A 36 -21.97 0.59 16.33
N PHE A 37 -20.97 1.13 17.00
CA PHE A 37 -20.44 2.46 16.71
C PHE A 37 -19.59 2.46 15.43
N CYS A 38 -19.92 3.35 14.50
CA CYS A 38 -19.18 3.57 13.26
C CYS A 38 -18.18 4.71 13.43
N TYR A 39 -16.89 4.43 13.20
CA TYR A 39 -15.82 5.43 13.27
C TYR A 39 -15.74 6.35 12.04
N GLY A 40 -16.50 6.07 10.97
CA GLY A 40 -16.51 6.89 9.75
C GLY A 40 -17.48 8.07 9.79
N CYS A 41 -18.60 7.92 10.49
CA CYS A 41 -19.62 8.97 10.62
C CYS A 41 -20.00 9.31 12.07
N ASP A 42 -19.28 8.74 13.04
CA ASP A 42 -19.47 8.93 14.48
C ASP A 42 -20.90 8.64 14.98
N LYS A 43 -21.55 7.60 14.44
CA LYS A 43 -22.93 7.21 14.78
C LYS A 43 -23.04 5.73 15.12
N HIS A 44 -23.97 5.39 16.01
CA HIS A 44 -24.41 4.01 16.22
C HIS A 44 -25.29 3.56 15.07
N LYS A 45 -24.98 2.37 14.55
CA LYS A 45 -25.59 1.80 13.35
C LYS A 45 -25.95 0.34 13.59
N GLN A 46 -26.91 -0.19 12.83
CA GLN A 46 -27.32 -1.59 12.98
C GLN A 46 -26.20 -2.52 12.51
N ARG A 47 -26.09 -3.71 13.09
CA ARG A 47 -25.08 -4.72 12.70
C ARG A 47 -25.06 -5.00 11.18
N GLN A 48 -26.23 -4.99 10.54
CA GLN A 48 -26.38 -5.24 9.09
C GLN A 48 -25.76 -4.13 8.21
N GLU A 49 -25.58 -2.92 8.74
CA GLU A 49 -24.93 -1.80 8.06
C GLU A 49 -23.40 -1.94 8.02
N PHE A 50 -22.81 -2.97 8.64
CA PHE A 50 -21.38 -3.27 8.60
C PHE A 50 -21.07 -4.51 7.76
N SER A 51 -19.84 -4.64 7.28
CA SER A 51 -19.43 -5.88 6.60
C SER A 51 -19.19 -7.00 7.61
N GLU A 52 -19.54 -8.25 7.25
CA GLU A 52 -19.26 -9.39 8.12
C GLU A 52 -17.77 -9.53 8.45
N THR A 53 -16.90 -9.19 7.50
CA THR A 53 -15.45 -9.22 7.70
C THR A 53 -14.99 -8.21 8.76
N GLN A 54 -15.58 -7.02 8.81
CA GLN A 54 -15.32 -6.06 9.88
C GLN A 54 -15.83 -6.57 11.24
N LEU A 55 -17.03 -7.15 11.27
CA LEU A 55 -17.62 -7.70 12.49
C LEU A 55 -16.78 -8.86 13.05
N LYS A 56 -16.32 -9.78 12.19
CA LYS A 56 -15.43 -10.89 12.57
C LYS A 56 -14.11 -10.38 13.13
N LYS A 57 -13.53 -9.33 12.54
CA LYS A 57 -12.29 -8.69 13.03
C LYS A 57 -12.50 -8.00 14.37
N ALA A 58 -13.59 -7.25 14.53
CA ALA A 58 -13.92 -6.56 15.78
C ALA A 58 -14.27 -7.53 16.92
N SER A 59 -14.83 -8.70 16.60
CA SER A 59 -15.12 -9.77 17.57
C SER A 59 -13.86 -10.44 18.13
N ASN A 60 -12.73 -10.36 17.41
CA ASN A 60 -11.48 -10.95 17.87
C ASN A 60 -10.98 -10.22 19.11
N ARG A 61 -11.01 -10.90 20.26
CA ARG A 61 -10.74 -10.33 21.59
C ARG A 61 -9.27 -10.00 21.88
N ASN A 62 -8.42 -9.91 20.85
CA ASN A 62 -7.02 -9.57 21.07
C ASN A 62 -6.91 -8.13 21.58
N PRO A 63 -6.58 -7.90 22.87
CA PRO A 63 -6.62 -6.57 23.48
C PRO A 63 -5.60 -5.61 22.86
N LYS A 64 -4.61 -6.14 22.13
CA LYS A 64 -3.58 -5.34 21.45
C LYS A 64 -4.05 -4.75 20.11
N LYS A 65 -5.23 -5.13 19.60
CA LYS A 65 -5.74 -4.70 18.29
C LYS A 65 -7.23 -4.36 18.37
N THR A 66 -7.54 -3.15 18.85
CA THR A 66 -8.89 -2.61 18.72
C THR A 66 -9.13 -2.24 17.25
N HIS A 67 -10.05 -2.94 16.59
CA HIS A 67 -10.39 -2.67 15.21
C HIS A 67 -11.44 -1.55 15.13
N GLN A 68 -11.04 -0.39 14.61
CA GLN A 68 -11.97 0.68 14.25
C GLN A 68 -12.77 0.24 13.01
N ILE A 69 -14.07 0.03 13.16
CA ILE A 69 -14.96 -0.43 12.09
C ILE A 69 -15.83 0.71 11.57
N MET A 70 -16.19 0.63 10.30
CA MET A 70 -16.94 1.66 9.57
C MET A 70 -18.14 1.02 8.87
N CYS A 71 -19.31 1.66 8.86
CA CYS A 71 -20.46 1.14 8.12
C CYS A 71 -20.19 1.13 6.61
N LYS A 72 -20.92 0.29 5.88
CA LYS A 72 -20.78 0.06 4.43
C LYS A 72 -20.80 1.36 3.61
N THR A 73 -21.57 2.35 4.04
CA THR A 73 -21.67 3.67 3.39
C THR A 73 -20.45 4.56 3.65
N CYS A 74 -19.73 4.36 4.75
CA CYS A 74 -18.51 5.10 5.06
C CYS A 74 -17.25 4.44 4.49
N ILE A 75 -17.32 3.18 4.06
CA ILE A 75 -16.20 2.49 3.43
C ILE A 75 -16.06 3.04 2.00
N PRO A 76 -14.89 3.59 1.62
CA PRO A 76 -14.67 4.03 0.25
C PRO A 76 -14.89 2.87 -0.73
N PRO A 77 -15.59 3.10 -1.85
CA PRO A 77 -15.77 2.07 -2.86
C PRO A 77 -14.40 1.60 -3.37
N GLN A 78 -14.25 0.28 -3.55
CA GLN A 78 -13.03 -0.25 -4.13
C GLN A 78 -13.04 0.02 -5.64
N THR A 79 -12.02 0.73 -6.11
CA THR A 79 -11.82 0.96 -7.56
C THR A 79 -11.59 -0.38 -8.26
N THR A 80 -12.54 -0.78 -9.10
CA THR A 80 -12.49 -2.04 -9.85
C THR A 80 -11.73 -1.90 -11.15
N SER A 81 -11.62 -0.69 -11.68
CA SER A 81 -10.92 -0.37 -12.92
C SER A 81 -9.93 0.79 -12.73
N ILE A 82 -8.86 0.79 -13.51
CA ILE A 82 -7.76 1.76 -13.46
C ILE A 82 -7.40 2.13 -14.90
N LYS A 83 -7.15 3.41 -15.16
CA LYS A 83 -6.65 3.89 -16.47
C LYS A 83 -5.15 3.65 -16.58
N CYS A 84 -4.72 2.99 -17.64
CA CYS A 84 -3.31 2.85 -17.97
C CYS A 84 -2.77 4.16 -18.54
N HIS A 85 -1.64 4.66 -18.04
CA HIS A 85 -1.00 5.89 -18.51
C HIS A 85 -0.21 5.71 -19.81
N SER A 86 0.19 4.49 -20.15
CA SER A 86 0.92 4.20 -21.39
C SER A 86 -0.02 4.03 -22.58
N CYS A 87 -1.04 3.16 -22.47
CA CYS A 87 -1.98 2.90 -23.57
C CYS A 87 -3.32 3.62 -23.44
N SER A 88 -3.53 4.45 -22.41
CA SER A 88 -4.76 5.20 -22.13
C SER A 88 -6.06 4.39 -21.94
N LYS A 89 -5.99 3.05 -21.96
CA LYS A 89 -7.14 2.16 -21.75
C LYS A 89 -7.51 2.05 -20.27
N THR A 90 -8.81 2.05 -19.97
CA THR A 90 -9.33 1.72 -18.64
C THR A 90 -9.53 0.21 -18.55
N LEU A 91 -8.75 -0.44 -17.70
CA LEU A 91 -8.68 -1.89 -17.57
C LEU A 91 -9.05 -2.32 -16.14
N PRO A 92 -9.46 -3.58 -15.92
CA PRO A 92 -9.75 -4.05 -14.56
C PRO A 92 -8.49 -4.01 -13.71
N SER A 93 -8.65 -3.77 -12.40
CA SER A 93 -7.53 -3.67 -11.46
C SER A 93 -6.64 -4.93 -11.43
N SER A 94 -7.15 -6.08 -11.89
CA SER A 94 -6.39 -7.32 -12.11
C SER A 94 -5.21 -7.15 -13.07
N GLU A 95 -5.36 -6.30 -14.10
CA GLU A 95 -4.34 -5.99 -15.11
C GLU A 95 -3.24 -5.05 -14.61
N PHE A 96 -3.24 -4.74 -13.32
CA PHE A 96 -2.27 -3.88 -12.67
C PHE A 96 -1.68 -4.57 -11.45
N SER A 97 -0.42 -4.25 -11.15
CA SER A 97 0.25 -4.80 -9.96
C SER A 97 -0.40 -4.24 -8.68
N LYS A 98 -0.28 -4.97 -7.55
CA LYS A 98 -0.85 -4.55 -6.25
C LYS A 98 -0.41 -3.14 -5.83
N THR A 99 0.83 -2.77 -6.16
CA THR A 99 1.38 -1.44 -5.89
C THR A 99 0.67 -0.36 -6.72
N GLN A 100 0.43 -0.62 -8.00
CA GLN A 100 -0.27 0.31 -8.89
C GLN A 100 -1.74 0.48 -8.53
N ARG A 101 -2.40 -0.56 -8.02
CA ARG A 101 -3.79 -0.44 -7.52
C ARG A 101 -3.94 0.60 -6.41
N LYS A 102 -2.88 0.85 -5.64
CA LYS A 102 -2.82 1.88 -4.59
C LYS A 102 -2.43 3.27 -5.11
N ARG A 103 -1.76 3.35 -6.27
CA ARG A 103 -1.22 4.57 -6.88
C ARG A 103 -1.63 4.64 -8.36
N GLN A 104 -2.90 4.99 -8.57
CA GLN A 104 -3.55 4.93 -9.88
C GLN A 104 -3.10 6.06 -10.82
N ASP A 105 -2.55 7.14 -10.27
CA ASP A 105 -2.07 8.34 -10.95
C ASP A 105 -0.94 8.09 -11.95
N LYS A 106 -0.19 7.00 -11.78
CA LYS A 106 0.93 6.59 -12.66
C LYS A 106 0.85 5.12 -13.05
N ALA A 107 -0.36 4.55 -13.02
CA ALA A 107 -0.54 3.13 -13.28
C ALA A 107 -0.30 2.79 -14.75
N VAL A 108 0.49 1.75 -15.01
CA VAL A 108 0.78 1.18 -16.33
C VAL A 108 0.40 -0.30 -16.29
N CYS A 109 -0.45 -0.75 -17.21
CA CYS A 109 -0.92 -2.13 -17.20
C CYS A 109 0.23 -3.13 -17.37
N LEU A 110 -0.01 -4.38 -16.96
CA LEU A 110 0.98 -5.45 -17.02
C LEU A 110 1.50 -5.65 -18.46
N GLU A 111 0.63 -5.50 -19.45
CA GLU A 111 1.00 -5.66 -20.86
C GLU A 111 1.96 -4.60 -21.36
N CYS A 112 1.65 -3.32 -21.16
CA CYS A 112 2.56 -2.23 -21.53
C CYS A 112 3.91 -2.36 -20.81
N ARG A 113 3.92 -2.85 -19.57
CA ARG A 113 5.16 -3.08 -18.84
C ARG A 113 6.03 -4.18 -19.47
N ARG A 114 5.42 -5.23 -20.01
CA ARG A 114 6.15 -6.29 -20.74
C ARG A 114 6.79 -5.73 -22.00
N VAL A 115 6.05 -4.96 -22.79
CA VAL A 115 6.56 -4.33 -24.01
C VAL A 115 7.74 -3.39 -23.70
N LEU A 116 7.62 -2.56 -22.66
CA LEU A 116 8.72 -1.69 -22.23
C LEU A 116 9.97 -2.48 -21.83
N ALA A 117 9.81 -3.61 -21.13
CA ALA A 117 10.93 -4.44 -20.72
C ALA A 117 11.63 -5.14 -21.89
N LEU A 118 10.91 -5.42 -22.98
CA LEU A 118 11.52 -6.00 -24.20
C LEU A 118 12.32 -4.93 -24.96
N ASN A 119 11.76 -3.74 -25.12
CA ASN A 119 12.42 -2.67 -25.88
C ASN A 119 13.67 -2.10 -25.18
N ASP A 120 13.75 -2.20 -23.84
CA ASP A 120 14.91 -1.75 -23.03
C ASP A 120 16.05 -2.80 -23.04
N SER A 121 15.81 -3.99 -23.61
CA SER A 121 16.76 -5.10 -23.68
C SER A 121 17.57 -5.14 -24.98
N ASP A 122 17.28 -4.26 -25.95
CA ASP A 122 17.88 -4.27 -27.28
C ASP A 122 19.01 -3.23 -27.47
N GLU A 123 19.43 -2.52 -26.41
CA GLU A 123 20.62 -1.66 -26.39
C GLU A 123 21.71 -2.25 -25.46
N ASP A 124 22.41 -3.29 -25.91
CA ASP A 124 23.83 -3.45 -25.58
C ASP A 124 24.62 -3.77 -26.85
N LEU A 125 25.30 -2.73 -27.31
CA LEU A 125 26.05 -2.65 -28.54
C LEU A 125 27.43 -3.29 -28.31
N SER A 126 27.78 -4.22 -29.21
CA SER A 126 29.14 -4.53 -29.66
C SER A 126 30.22 -3.52 -29.24
N LEU A 127 30.99 -3.83 -28.20
CA LEU A 127 32.37 -3.36 -28.08
C LEU A 127 33.28 -4.53 -28.50
N GLU A 128 33.72 -4.46 -29.76
CA GLU A 128 34.95 -5.14 -30.17
C GLU A 128 36.10 -4.52 -29.36
N GLU A 129 36.74 -5.32 -28.50
CA GLU A 129 38.08 -5.02 -28.02
C GLU A 129 38.96 -6.23 -28.34
N ASP A 130 39.35 -6.28 -29.61
CA ASP A 130 40.52 -7.00 -30.08
C ASP A 130 41.76 -6.31 -29.49
N SER A 131 42.38 -6.94 -28.50
CA SER A 131 43.80 -6.69 -28.19
C SER A 131 44.47 -7.97 -27.71
N ASP A 132 45.32 -8.49 -28.60
CA ASP A 132 46.36 -9.49 -28.35
C ASP A 132 47.38 -8.99 -27.28
N TYR A 133 48.15 -9.95 -26.72
CA TYR A 133 49.36 -9.83 -25.87
C TYR A 133 49.11 -9.56 -24.36
N ASP A 134 49.76 -10.20 -23.38
CA ASP A 134 51.01 -10.97 -23.35
C ASP A 134 51.01 -11.94 -22.13
N ASP A 135 51.88 -12.94 -22.25
CA ASP A 135 52.27 -14.02 -21.32
C ASP A 135 52.74 -13.49 -19.94
N ASP A 136 52.35 -14.12 -18.82
CA ASP A 136 53.28 -14.31 -17.71
C ASP A 136 52.82 -15.43 -16.74
N TYR A 137 53.64 -16.48 -16.72
CA TYR A 137 53.67 -17.59 -15.78
C TYR A 137 54.24 -17.10 -14.44
N ASP A 138 53.58 -17.33 -13.31
CA ASP A 138 54.32 -17.51 -12.05
C ASP A 138 53.59 -18.35 -11.00
N ILE A 139 54.08 -19.60 -10.90
CA ILE A 139 54.44 -20.38 -9.69
C ILE A 139 53.61 -20.18 -8.41
N LEU A 140 52.96 -21.28 -7.97
CA LEU A 140 53.21 -21.92 -6.66
C LEU A 140 52.74 -23.39 -6.65
#